data_AF-A0AAD6TMS9-F1
#
_entry.id   AF-A0AAD6TMS9-F1
#
_cell.length_a   1.000
_cell.length_b   1.000
_cell.length_c   1.000
_cell.angle_alpha   90.00
_cell.angle_beta   90.00
_cell.angle_gamma   90.00
#
_symmetry.space_group_name_H-M   'P 1'
#
loop_
_entity.id
_entity.type
_entity.pdbx_description
1 polymer ?
#
loop_
_entity_poly.entity_id
_entity_poly.type
_entity_poly.pdbx_seq_one_letter_code
_entity_poly.pdbx_strand_id
1 'polypeptide(L)'
;MRELLQPGLLAAKYRGLAPFLYGLLEIFSASPNRYRKERRKREEKAAERDSASEPAAVDESDECDSDWEDDQDMEFDEAGAAESTPAWDRFEGFSRNPVFAIIVAISMLAFVRNRATNLLPLLLGLFFKISGTSTRVLNMLSNTGVSVAGRTVERLKIRISDDAIQLGIDLVLSGQMFCTLFDNINIFLRKAQQRITNPNSMIHATNVALIAVNGIDAAAENLEEKLSM
;
A
#
# COMPACT_ATOMS: atom_id res chain seq x y z
N MET A 1 6.36 0.46 15.25
CA MET A 1 5.37 0.29 14.15
C MET A 1 5.99 -0.21 12.85
N ARG A 2 7.14 0.33 12.39
CA ARG A 2 7.76 -0.09 11.11
C ARG A 2 8.05 -1.59 11.00
N GLU A 3 8.52 -2.21 12.07
CA GLU A 3 8.76 -3.66 12.12
C GLU A 3 7.49 -4.51 11.97
N LEU A 4 6.35 -4.02 12.46
CA LEU A 4 5.06 -4.73 12.38
C LEU A 4 4.50 -4.80 10.95
N LEU A 5 5.05 -3.99 10.05
CA LEU A 5 4.62 -3.90 8.65
C LEU A 5 5.59 -4.57 7.69
N GLN A 6 6.64 -5.21 8.20
CA GLN A 6 7.54 -5.99 7.36
C GLN A 6 6.82 -7.26 6.88
N PRO A 7 6.58 -7.42 5.57
CA PRO A 7 5.78 -8.54 5.05
C PRO A 7 6.42 -9.89 5.36
N GLY A 8 7.75 -9.99 5.33
CA GLY A 8 8.49 -11.21 5.64
C GLY A 8 8.28 -11.70 7.07
N LEU A 9 8.32 -10.79 8.05
CA LEU A 9 8.07 -11.14 9.46
C LEU A 9 6.62 -11.59 9.67
N LEU A 10 5.67 -10.93 9.00
CA LEU A 10 4.26 -11.26 9.09
C LEU A 10 3.97 -12.64 8.48
N ALA A 11 4.55 -12.92 7.31
CA ALA A 11 4.45 -14.22 6.64
C ALA A 11 5.02 -15.35 7.51
N ALA A 12 6.23 -15.15 8.07
CA ALA A 12 6.85 -16.13 8.95
C ALA A 12 5.97 -16.41 10.19
N LYS A 13 5.40 -15.37 10.78
CA LYS A 13 4.49 -15.49 11.93
C LYS A 13 3.21 -16.24 11.57
N TYR A 14 2.60 -15.93 10.43
CA TYR A 14 1.40 -16.64 9.96
C TYR A 14 1.68 -18.09 9.58
N ARG A 15 2.84 -18.37 8.99
CA ARG A 15 3.28 -19.75 8.72
C ARG A 15 3.43 -20.56 10.01
N GLY A 16 3.94 -19.95 11.07
CA GLY A 16 4.03 -20.59 12.39
C GLY A 16 2.68 -20.80 13.08
N LEU A 17 1.77 -19.82 12.98
CA LEU A 17 0.46 -19.88 13.67
C LEU A 17 -0.60 -20.72 12.92
N ALA A 18 -0.54 -20.77 11.59
CA ALA A 18 -1.52 -21.45 10.75
C ALA A 18 -0.82 -22.22 9.61
N PRO A 19 0.04 -23.20 9.93
CA PRO A 19 0.90 -23.87 8.94
C PRO A 19 0.09 -24.57 7.84
N PHE A 20 -1.03 -25.21 8.19
CA PHE A 20 -1.91 -25.88 7.22
C PHE A 20 -2.56 -24.88 6.25
N LEU A 21 -3.19 -23.82 6.77
CA LEU A 21 -3.86 -22.81 5.95
C LEU A 21 -2.85 -22.07 5.08
N TYR A 22 -1.68 -21.73 5.63
CA TYR A 22 -0.61 -21.09 4.88
C TYR A 22 -0.15 -21.99 3.72
N GLY A 23 0.13 -23.27 3.98
CA GLY A 23 0.51 -24.21 2.93
C GLY A 23 -0.57 -24.42 1.87
N LEU A 24 -1.84 -24.47 2.27
CA LEU A 24 -2.96 -24.55 1.34
C LEU A 24 -3.03 -23.32 0.42
N LEU A 25 -2.95 -22.12 0.99
CA LEU A 25 -2.97 -20.87 0.22
C LEU A 25 -1.72 -20.71 -0.65
N GLU A 26 -0.57 -21.19 -0.19
CA GLU A 26 0.67 -21.26 -0.96
C GLU A 26 0.50 -22.16 -2.19
N ILE A 27 -0.14 -23.34 -2.04
CA ILE A 27 -0.44 -24.22 -3.18
C ILE A 27 -1.40 -23.55 -4.17
N PHE A 28 -2.49 -22.93 -3.69
CA PHE A 28 -3.44 -22.26 -4.57
C PHE A 28 -2.82 -21.08 -5.31
N SER A 29 -2.08 -20.24 -4.58
CA SER A 29 -1.43 -19.07 -5.16
C SER A 29 -0.26 -19.45 -6.06
N ALA A 30 0.43 -20.56 -5.82
CA ALA A 30 1.55 -21.03 -6.65
C ALA A 30 1.13 -21.99 -7.78
N SER A 31 -0.14 -22.43 -7.83
CA SER A 31 -0.57 -23.42 -8.81
C SER A 31 -0.54 -22.86 -10.24
N PRO A 32 0.06 -23.57 -11.22
CA PRO A 32 0.11 -23.09 -12.59
C PRO A 32 -1.29 -23.09 -13.21
N ASN A 33 -1.78 -21.91 -13.56
CA ASN A 33 -3.04 -21.72 -14.29
C ASN A 33 -2.99 -22.45 -15.65
N ARG A 34 -4.14 -22.91 -16.14
CA ARG A 34 -4.30 -23.55 -17.47
C ARG A 34 -3.64 -22.71 -18.57
N TYR A 35 -3.87 -21.40 -18.55
CA TYR A 35 -3.24 -20.46 -19.46
C TYR A 35 -1.71 -20.56 -19.45
N ARG A 36 -1.07 -20.64 -18.28
CA ARG A 36 0.39 -20.79 -18.16
C ARG A 36 0.87 -22.15 -18.66
N LYS A 37 0.11 -23.22 -18.43
CA LYS A 37 0.43 -24.54 -18.99
C LYS A 37 0.35 -24.54 -20.51
N GLU A 38 -0.62 -23.84 -21.09
CA GLU A 38 -0.79 -23.69 -22.54
C GLU A 38 0.29 -22.78 -23.14
N ARG A 39 0.62 -21.67 -22.49
CA ARG A 39 1.72 -20.78 -22.88
C ARG A 39 3.08 -21.50 -22.84
N ARG A 40 3.39 -22.22 -21.76
CA ARG A 40 4.64 -23.01 -21.68
C ARG A 40 4.73 -24.04 -22.79
N LYS A 41 3.62 -24.73 -23.11
CA LYS A 41 3.54 -25.65 -24.25
C LYS A 41 3.72 -24.96 -25.60
N ARG A 42 3.21 -23.73 -25.77
CA ARG A 42 3.41 -22.92 -26.98
C ARG A 42 4.87 -22.48 -27.10
N GLU A 43 5.49 -22.01 -26.01
CA GLU A 43 6.91 -21.63 -25.94
C GLU A 43 7.83 -22.83 -26.19
N GLU A 44 7.54 -24.00 -25.60
CA GLU A 44 8.27 -25.25 -25.85
C GLU A 44 8.16 -25.66 -27.33
N LYS A 45 6.97 -25.59 -27.93
CA LYS A 45 6.76 -25.87 -29.37
C LYS A 45 7.44 -24.84 -30.29
N ALA A 46 7.48 -23.57 -29.89
CA ALA A 46 8.17 -22.53 -30.66
C ALA A 46 9.69 -22.72 -30.60
N ALA A 47 10.24 -23.03 -29.43
CA ALA A 47 11.66 -23.34 -29.27
C ALA A 47 12.08 -24.62 -30.02
N GLU A 48 11.21 -25.64 -30.05
CA GLU A 48 11.43 -26.85 -30.86
C GLU A 48 11.44 -26.54 -32.36
N ARG A 49 10.53 -25.67 -32.84
CA ARG A 49 10.50 -25.21 -34.25
C ARG A 49 11.72 -24.39 -34.63
N ASP A 50 12.23 -23.53 -33.75
CA ASP A 50 13.44 -22.75 -34.02
C ASP A 50 14.71 -23.62 -34.05
N SER A 51 14.71 -24.77 -33.37
CA SER A 51 15.81 -25.74 -33.39
C SER A 51 15.77 -26.72 -34.57
N ALA A 52 14.60 -26.89 -35.19
CA ALA A 52 14.38 -27.76 -36.36
C ALA A 52 14.34 -26.90 -37.62
N SER A 53 15.48 -26.74 -38.28
CA SER A 53 15.63 -26.00 -39.53
C SER A 53 14.90 -26.64 -40.72
N GLU A 54 13.58 -26.56 -40.78
CA GLU A 54 12.78 -26.83 -41.98
C GLU A 54 11.73 -25.71 -42.20
N PRO A 55 11.63 -25.14 -43.42
CA PRO A 55 10.64 -24.13 -43.73
C PRO A 55 9.30 -24.80 -44.04
N ALA A 56 8.39 -24.85 -43.06
CA ALA A 56 7.03 -25.34 -43.26
C ALA A 56 6.00 -24.20 -43.21
N ALA A 57 5.05 -24.29 -44.15
CA ALA A 57 4.07 -23.29 -44.55
C ALA A 57 3.23 -22.69 -43.42
N VAL A 58 2.91 -21.41 -43.60
CA VAL A 58 1.99 -20.62 -42.77
C VAL A 58 0.58 -21.17 -42.93
N ASP A 59 0.13 -21.94 -41.94
CA ASP A 59 -1.28 -22.32 -41.80
C ASP A 59 -1.95 -21.27 -40.91
N GLU A 60 -2.57 -20.28 -41.56
CA GLU A 60 -3.43 -19.28 -40.93
C GLU A 60 -4.77 -19.95 -40.57
N SER A 61 -4.81 -20.62 -39.43
CA SER A 61 -6.09 -20.97 -38.84
C SER A 61 -6.08 -20.89 -37.32
N ASP A 62 -7.04 -20.08 -36.85
CA ASP A 62 -7.79 -20.27 -35.61
C ASP A 62 -7.04 -20.05 -34.29
N GLU A 63 -7.29 -18.91 -33.64
CA GLU A 63 -8.34 -18.83 -32.62
C GLU A 63 -8.33 -17.46 -31.94
N CYS A 64 -9.52 -17.02 -31.58
CA CYS A 64 -9.85 -15.80 -30.85
C CYS A 64 -9.19 -15.80 -29.45
N ASP A 65 -7.89 -15.52 -29.37
CA ASP A 65 -7.20 -15.24 -28.12
C ASP A 65 -7.62 -13.85 -27.65
N SER A 66 -8.65 -13.82 -26.80
CA SER A 66 -9.01 -12.66 -25.98
C SER A 66 -7.75 -12.21 -25.25
N ASP A 67 -7.15 -11.17 -25.78
CA ASP A 67 -5.96 -10.46 -25.36
C ASP A 67 -6.16 -9.86 -23.96
N TRP A 68 -6.09 -10.71 -22.95
CA TRP A 68 -5.76 -10.28 -21.60
C TRP A 68 -4.24 -10.13 -21.60
N GLU A 69 -3.77 -9.03 -22.20
CA GLU A 69 -2.41 -8.56 -22.04
C GLU A 69 -2.15 -8.51 -20.52
N ASP A 70 -1.42 -9.51 -20.04
CA ASP A 70 -0.96 -9.62 -18.66
C ASP A 70 -0.19 -8.32 -18.41
N ASP A 71 -0.76 -7.36 -17.64
CA ASP A 71 -0.25 -6.00 -17.44
C ASP A 71 1.29 -5.99 -17.33
N GLN A 72 2.00 -5.83 -18.45
CA GLN A 72 3.46 -5.96 -18.52
C GLN A 72 4.16 -4.71 -17.96
N ASP A 73 3.40 -3.65 -17.69
CA ASP A 73 3.90 -2.31 -17.40
C ASP A 73 3.63 -1.86 -15.95
N MET A 74 3.81 -2.76 -14.98
CA MET A 74 4.03 -2.34 -13.59
C MET A 74 5.50 -2.53 -13.26
N GLU A 75 6.37 -1.70 -13.86
CA GLU A 75 7.72 -1.44 -13.35
C GLU A 75 7.55 -1.02 -11.88
N PHE A 76 7.79 -1.98 -10.99
CA PHE A 76 7.78 -1.71 -9.57
C PHE A 76 9.07 -0.95 -9.27
N ASP A 77 8.99 0.37 -9.18
CA ASP A 77 10.11 1.22 -8.75
C ASP A 77 10.74 0.59 -7.50
N GLU A 78 11.93 0.02 -7.67
CA GLU A 78 12.70 -0.73 -6.69
C GLU A 78 13.22 0.15 -5.54
N ALA A 79 12.70 1.36 -5.38
CA ALA A 79 13.17 2.37 -4.43
C ALA A 79 12.80 2.08 -2.96
N GLY A 80 12.20 0.92 -2.65
CA GLY A 80 11.74 0.58 -1.30
C GLY A 80 12.08 -0.83 -0.81
N ALA A 81 12.77 -1.64 -1.60
CA ALA A 81 13.13 -3.00 -1.22
C ALA A 81 14.30 -2.99 -0.21
N ALA A 82 13.97 -2.71 1.06
CA ALA A 82 14.87 -2.95 2.17
C ALA A 82 15.37 -4.41 2.12
N GLU A 83 16.68 -4.58 2.07
CA GLU A 83 17.44 -5.84 2.15
C GLU A 83 16.79 -6.83 3.11
N SER A 84 15.92 -7.70 2.60
CA SER A 84 15.34 -8.79 3.37
C SER A 84 14.89 -9.92 2.42
N THR A 85 15.87 -10.70 2.02
CA THR A 85 15.81 -12.10 1.55
C THR A 85 15.06 -12.43 0.25
N PRO A 86 15.72 -13.16 -0.68
CA PRO A 86 15.21 -13.57 -1.99
C PRO A 86 14.33 -14.83 -1.87
N ALA A 87 13.26 -14.75 -1.07
CA ALA A 87 12.33 -15.88 -0.93
C ALA A 87 11.30 -15.95 -2.08
N TRP A 88 11.19 -14.87 -2.86
CA TRP A 88 10.19 -14.73 -3.93
C TRP A 88 10.71 -15.15 -5.32
N ASP A 89 12.02 -15.25 -5.51
CA ASP A 89 12.65 -15.84 -6.72
C ASP A 89 12.26 -17.31 -6.95
N ARG A 90 11.73 -18.00 -5.94
CA ARG A 90 11.21 -19.37 -6.07
C ARG A 90 9.94 -19.47 -6.90
N PHE A 91 9.29 -18.35 -7.18
CA PHE A 91 8.02 -18.32 -7.91
C PHE A 91 8.25 -17.73 -9.31
N GLU A 92 8.99 -18.46 -10.14
CA GLU A 92 9.17 -18.10 -11.55
C GLU A 92 7.81 -18.00 -12.27
N GLY A 93 7.61 -16.89 -13.01
CA GLY A 93 6.41 -16.66 -13.81
C GLY A 93 5.21 -16.05 -13.08
N PHE A 94 5.38 -15.52 -11.87
CA PHE A 94 4.32 -14.77 -11.17
C PHE A 94 4.40 -13.26 -11.43
N SER A 95 3.33 -12.67 -11.99
CA SER A 95 3.21 -11.21 -12.17
C SER A 95 3.00 -10.44 -10.86
N ARG A 96 2.61 -11.13 -9.78
CA ARG A 96 2.39 -10.54 -8.45
C ARG A 96 2.93 -11.45 -7.36
N ASN A 97 3.44 -10.87 -6.28
CA ASN A 97 4.00 -11.63 -5.18
C ASN A 97 2.90 -12.38 -4.37
N PRO A 98 2.89 -13.72 -4.38
CA PRO A 98 1.84 -14.53 -3.74
C PRO A 98 1.84 -14.41 -2.21
N VAL A 99 2.98 -14.06 -1.60
CA VAL A 99 3.10 -13.93 -0.14
C VAL A 99 2.18 -12.83 0.39
N PHE A 100 2.05 -11.72 -0.33
CA PHE A 100 1.11 -10.64 0.03
C PHE A 100 -0.34 -11.12 -0.04
N ALA A 101 -0.71 -11.88 -1.07
CA ALA A 101 -2.05 -12.42 -1.20
C ALA A 101 -2.40 -13.36 -0.03
N ILE A 102 -1.45 -14.22 0.38
CA ILE A 102 -1.61 -15.11 1.54
C ILE A 102 -1.75 -14.30 2.82
N ILE A 103 -0.90 -13.29 3.04
CA ILE A 103 -0.96 -12.38 4.19
C ILE A 103 -2.34 -11.72 4.28
N VAL A 104 -2.81 -11.16 3.16
CA VAL A 104 -4.12 -10.49 3.09
C VAL A 104 -5.23 -11.49 3.40
N ALA A 105 -5.25 -12.66 2.76
CA ALA A 105 -6.28 -13.67 2.99
C ALA A 105 -6.35 -14.13 4.45
N ILE A 106 -5.19 -14.43 5.07
CA ILE A 106 -5.14 -14.82 6.48
C ILE A 106 -5.59 -13.66 7.38
N SER A 107 -5.16 -12.43 7.09
CA SER A 107 -5.57 -11.26 7.88
C SER A 107 -7.07 -10.98 7.79
N MET A 108 -7.70 -11.20 6.63
CA MET A 108 -9.14 -11.07 6.44
C MET A 108 -9.88 -12.10 7.28
N LEU A 109 -9.48 -13.36 7.21
CA LEU A 109 -10.08 -14.44 8.00
C LEU A 109 -9.91 -14.21 9.51
N ALA A 110 -8.73 -13.76 9.93
CA ALA A 110 -8.46 -13.40 11.31
C ALA A 110 -9.35 -12.25 11.78
N PHE A 111 -9.48 -11.19 10.98
CA PHE A 111 -10.31 -10.02 11.30
C PHE A 111 -11.80 -10.34 11.37
N VAL A 112 -12.31 -11.17 10.45
CA VAL A 112 -13.71 -11.62 10.47
C VAL A 112 -14.03 -12.37 11.77
N ARG A 113 -13.08 -13.18 12.26
CA ARG A 113 -13.23 -13.91 13.53
C ARG A 113 -13.01 -13.02 14.75
N ASN A 114 -12.03 -12.13 14.71
CA ASN A 114 -11.65 -11.27 15.81
C ASN A 114 -11.40 -9.83 15.33
N ARG A 115 -12.31 -8.92 15.72
CA ARG A 115 -12.19 -7.50 15.38
C ARG A 115 -10.95 -6.81 15.97
N ALA A 116 -10.27 -7.43 16.95
CA ALA A 116 -9.03 -6.91 17.49
C ALA A 116 -7.82 -7.15 16.57
N THR A 117 -7.88 -8.10 15.64
CA THR A 117 -6.81 -8.35 14.65
C THR A 117 -7.06 -7.53 13.38
N ASN A 118 -7.16 -6.21 13.55
CA ASN A 118 -7.56 -5.29 12.49
C ASN A 118 -6.42 -4.46 11.91
N LEU A 119 -5.15 -4.74 12.24
CA LEU A 119 -4.02 -3.91 11.82
C LEU A 119 -3.97 -3.72 10.28
N LEU A 120 -3.96 -4.81 9.51
CA LEU A 120 -3.91 -4.73 8.05
C LEU A 120 -5.23 -4.17 7.45
N PRO A 121 -6.44 -4.62 7.86
CA PRO A 121 -7.69 -4.00 7.42
C PRO A 121 -7.82 -2.51 7.76
N LEU A 122 -7.21 -2.06 8.86
CA LEU A 122 -7.21 -0.66 9.29
C LEU A 122 -6.33 0.18 8.37
N LEU A 123 -5.15 -0.31 8.01
CA LEU A 123 -4.25 0.34 7.05
C LEU A 123 -4.86 0.39 5.64
N LEU A 124 -5.44 -0.72 5.17
CA LEU A 124 -6.16 -0.74 3.89
C LEU A 124 -7.37 0.20 3.90
N GLY A 125 -8.13 0.24 4.99
CA GLY A 125 -9.25 1.18 5.16
C GLY A 125 -8.80 2.64 5.13
N LEU A 126 -7.67 2.96 5.77
CA LEU A 126 -7.08 4.29 5.73
C LEU A 126 -6.60 4.65 4.33
N PHE A 127 -5.89 3.74 3.65
CA PHE A 127 -5.43 3.90 2.28
C PHE A 127 -6.60 4.20 1.33
N PHE A 128 -7.61 3.34 1.29
CA PHE A 128 -8.79 3.53 0.43
C PHE A 128 -9.49 4.87 0.69
N LYS A 129 -9.56 5.28 1.95
CA LYS A 129 -10.18 6.55 2.32
C LYS A 129 -9.38 7.75 1.80
N ILE A 130 -8.04 7.70 1.88
CA ILE A 130 -7.15 8.73 1.34
C ILE A 130 -7.24 8.78 -0.19
N SER A 131 -7.31 7.62 -0.85
CA SER A 131 -7.51 7.50 -2.31
C SER A 131 -8.89 7.93 -2.80
N GLY A 132 -9.78 8.44 -1.92
CA GLY A 132 -11.09 8.94 -2.31
C GLY A 132 -12.13 7.83 -2.59
N THR A 133 -11.91 6.62 -2.08
CA THR A 133 -12.86 5.51 -2.26
C THR A 133 -14.22 5.87 -1.67
N SER A 134 -15.29 5.61 -2.43
CA SER A 134 -16.66 5.91 -1.98
C SER A 134 -17.02 5.18 -0.69
N THR A 135 -17.88 5.78 0.12
CA THR A 135 -18.38 5.17 1.37
C THR A 135 -19.10 3.85 1.12
N ARG A 136 -19.76 3.70 -0.04
CA ARG A 136 -20.44 2.45 -0.43
C ARG A 136 -19.43 1.32 -0.65
N VAL A 137 -18.34 1.57 -1.36
CA VAL A 137 -17.28 0.58 -1.60
C VAL A 137 -16.56 0.24 -0.29
N LEU A 138 -16.24 1.24 0.54
CA LEU A 138 -15.64 0.99 1.86
C LEU A 138 -16.55 0.12 2.75
N ASN A 139 -17.86 0.35 2.73
CA ASN A 139 -18.79 -0.48 3.50
C ASN A 139 -18.86 -1.91 2.96
N MET A 140 -18.83 -2.08 1.64
CA MET A 140 -18.79 -3.41 1.01
C MET A 140 -17.52 -4.17 1.41
N LEU A 141 -16.35 -3.54 1.30
CA LEU A 141 -15.05 -4.10 1.70
C LEU A 141 -14.96 -4.38 3.21
N SER A 142 -15.62 -3.55 4.02
CA SER A 142 -15.68 -3.78 5.46
C SER A 142 -16.54 -4.99 5.82
N ASN A 143 -17.60 -5.27 5.06
CA ASN A 143 -18.45 -6.44 5.28
C ASN A 143 -17.75 -7.74 4.86
N THR A 144 -16.84 -7.69 3.89
CA THR A 144 -16.02 -8.84 3.48
C THR A 144 -14.76 -9.03 4.33
N GLY A 145 -14.48 -8.10 5.25
CA GLY A 145 -13.31 -8.16 6.13
C GLY A 145 -12.00 -7.69 5.49
N VAL A 146 -12.05 -7.10 4.29
CA VAL A 146 -10.87 -6.52 3.62
C VAL A 146 -10.42 -5.23 4.30
N SER A 147 -11.37 -4.42 4.77
CA SER A 147 -11.09 -3.15 5.44
C SER A 147 -11.91 -2.99 6.73
N VAL A 148 -11.61 -1.96 7.52
CA VAL A 148 -12.48 -1.55 8.62
C VAL A 148 -13.57 -0.58 8.15
N ALA A 149 -14.65 -0.48 8.93
CA ALA A 149 -15.73 0.47 8.66
C ALA A 149 -15.21 1.91 8.59
N GLY A 150 -15.79 2.72 7.69
CA GLY A 150 -15.36 4.11 7.48
C GLY A 150 -15.36 4.96 8.76
N ARG A 151 -16.30 4.71 9.69
CA ARG A 151 -16.32 5.39 11.00
C ARG A 151 -15.07 5.10 11.84
N THR A 152 -14.54 3.88 11.76
CA THR A 152 -13.30 3.49 12.45
C THR A 152 -12.10 4.20 11.85
N VAL A 153 -12.05 4.33 10.52
CA VAL A 153 -11.00 5.10 9.83
C VAL A 153 -11.03 6.57 10.24
N GLU A 154 -12.20 7.21 10.30
CA GLU A 154 -12.30 8.60 10.74
C GLU A 154 -11.86 8.77 12.21
N ARG A 155 -12.22 7.83 13.09
CA ARG A 155 -11.71 7.84 14.48
C ARG A 155 -10.20 7.69 14.55
N LEU A 156 -9.62 6.84 13.70
CA LEU A 156 -8.17 6.70 13.61
C LEU A 156 -7.52 8.02 13.17
N LYS A 157 -8.08 8.69 12.16
CA LYS A 157 -7.58 10.00 11.71
C LYS A 157 -7.58 11.04 12.82
N ILE A 158 -8.65 11.09 13.62
CA ILE A 158 -8.73 11.98 14.78
C ILE A 158 -7.59 11.65 15.76
N ARG A 159 -7.42 10.38 16.12
CA ARG A 159 -6.34 9.97 17.03
C ARG A 159 -4.95 10.27 16.49
N ILE A 160 -4.69 10.01 15.21
CA ILE A 160 -3.41 10.35 14.58
C ILE A 160 -3.17 11.87 14.65
N SER A 161 -4.22 12.67 14.47
CA SER A 161 -4.14 14.12 14.62
C SER A 161 -3.82 14.53 16.06
N ASP A 162 -4.49 13.93 17.05
CA ASP A 162 -4.25 14.21 18.47
C ASP A 162 -2.82 13.81 18.87
N ASP A 163 -2.37 12.61 18.47
CA ASP A 163 -1.02 12.11 18.71
C ASP A 163 0.04 13.01 18.06
N ALA A 164 -0.21 13.49 16.83
CA ALA A 164 0.70 14.41 16.14
C ALA A 164 0.79 15.77 16.84
N ILE A 165 -0.32 16.29 17.39
CA ILE A 165 -0.32 17.51 18.19
C ILE A 165 0.52 17.32 19.45
N GLN A 166 0.35 16.21 20.17
CA GLN A 166 1.15 15.92 21.36
C GLN A 166 2.64 15.80 21.04
N LEU A 167 2.98 15.10 19.95
CA LEU A 167 4.38 15.00 19.49
C LEU A 167 4.96 16.39 19.15
N GLY A 168 4.16 17.26 18.54
CA GLY A 168 4.55 18.65 18.29
C GLY A 168 4.80 19.44 19.58
N ILE A 169 3.95 19.29 20.59
CA ILE A 169 4.13 19.91 21.91
C ILE A 169 5.41 19.39 22.58
N ASP A 170 5.60 18.07 22.60
CA ASP A 170 6.77 17.43 23.19
C ASP A 170 8.06 17.91 22.53
N LEU A 171 8.04 18.09 21.20
CA LEU A 171 9.17 18.61 20.44
C LEU A 171 9.48 20.07 20.81
N VAL A 172 8.47 20.94 20.94
CA VAL A 172 8.67 22.34 21.37
C VAL A 172 9.20 22.41 22.81
N LEU A 173 8.70 21.54 23.69
CA LEU A 173 9.14 21.49 25.11
C LEU A 173 10.51 20.83 25.30
N SER A 174 10.97 20.03 24.34
CA SER A 174 12.24 19.29 24.45
C SER A 174 13.49 20.18 24.45
N GLY A 175 13.36 21.46 24.09
CA GLY A 175 14.48 22.39 23.92
C GLY A 175 15.35 22.09 22.68
N GLN A 176 14.91 21.19 21.79
CA GLN A 176 15.55 20.98 20.51
C GLN A 176 15.22 22.11 19.53
N MET A 177 16.16 22.42 18.64
CA MET A 177 15.91 23.35 17.54
C MET A 177 14.85 22.78 16.60
N PHE A 178 13.87 23.60 16.26
CA PHE A 178 12.81 23.24 15.32
C PHE A 178 12.51 24.38 14.36
N CYS A 179 12.00 24.02 13.19
CA CYS A 179 11.49 24.95 12.19
C CYS A 179 9.97 24.87 12.17
N THR A 180 9.32 26.03 12.17
CA THR A 180 7.87 26.14 11.99
C THR A 180 7.58 26.62 10.58
N LEU A 181 6.84 25.82 9.82
CA LEU A 181 6.31 26.21 8.51
C LEU A 181 4.83 26.53 8.64
N PHE A 182 4.46 27.74 8.24
CA PHE A 182 3.08 28.16 8.15
C PHE A 182 2.62 28.12 6.70
N ASP A 183 1.48 27.49 6.46
CA ASP A 183 0.82 27.52 5.16
C ASP A 183 -0.65 27.91 5.32
N ASN A 184 -1.14 28.76 4.42
CA ASN A 184 -2.53 29.21 4.41
C ASN A 184 -3.30 28.42 3.35
N ILE A 185 -4.10 27.46 3.79
CA ILE A 185 -4.89 26.59 2.93
C ILE A 185 -6.30 27.16 2.81
N ASN A 186 -6.62 27.61 1.60
CA ASN A 186 -7.97 28.04 1.23
C ASN A 186 -8.67 26.92 0.46
N ILE A 187 -9.58 26.20 1.12
CA ILE A 187 -10.33 25.10 0.52
C ILE A 187 -11.66 25.63 -0.01
N PHE A 188 -11.79 25.70 -1.32
CA PHE A 188 -13.04 26.07 -1.98
C PHE A 188 -14.01 24.88 -2.02
N LEU A 189 -15.10 24.95 -1.26
CA LEU A 189 -16.18 23.97 -1.31
C LEU A 189 -17.18 24.37 -2.40
N ARG A 190 -16.94 23.86 -3.61
CA ARG A 190 -17.85 24.03 -4.75
C ARG A 190 -18.98 23.02 -4.65
N LYS A 191 -20.22 23.48 -4.76
CA LYS A 191 -21.41 22.63 -4.78
C LYS A 191 -21.78 22.33 -6.23
N ALA A 192 -22.13 21.09 -6.53
CA ALA A 192 -22.45 20.66 -7.89
C ALA A 192 -23.61 21.45 -8.52
N GLN A 193 -24.57 21.90 -7.69
CA GLN A 193 -25.62 22.84 -8.09
C GLN A 193 -25.74 23.95 -7.05
N GLN A 194 -25.25 25.14 -7.39
CA GLN A 194 -25.38 26.32 -6.56
C GLN A 194 -26.84 26.79 -6.56
N ARG A 195 -27.42 26.97 -5.37
CA ARG A 195 -28.75 27.54 -5.20
C ARG A 195 -28.65 28.79 -4.33
N ILE A 196 -29.65 29.66 -4.40
CA ILE A 196 -29.71 30.88 -3.56
C ILE A 196 -29.61 30.52 -2.07
N THR A 197 -30.23 29.40 -1.66
CA THR A 197 -30.18 28.86 -0.28
C THR A 197 -28.92 28.05 0.03
N ASN A 198 -28.04 27.82 -0.96
CA ASN A 198 -26.91 26.90 -0.84
C ASN A 198 -25.70 27.45 -1.61
N PRO A 199 -25.09 28.56 -1.16
CA PRO A 199 -23.96 29.17 -1.85
C PRO A 199 -22.69 28.33 -1.67
N ASN A 200 -21.71 28.56 -2.54
CA ASN A 200 -20.35 28.05 -2.32
C ASN A 200 -19.76 28.67 -1.06
N SER A 201 -18.88 27.94 -0.39
CA SER A 201 -18.17 28.43 0.79
C SER A 201 -16.68 28.16 0.64
N MET A 202 -15.87 28.96 1.32
CA MET A 202 -14.44 28.75 1.42
C MET A 202 -14.09 28.45 2.88
N ILE A 203 -13.33 27.40 3.10
CA ILE A 203 -12.72 27.14 4.40
C ILE A 203 -11.33 27.77 4.36
N HIS A 204 -11.10 28.72 5.26
CA HIS A 204 -9.79 29.30 5.51
C HIS A 204 -9.16 28.54 6.66
N ALA A 205 -8.09 27.80 6.38
CA ALA A 205 -7.35 27.05 7.40
C ALA A 205 -5.87 27.43 7.33
N THR A 206 -5.22 27.56 8.47
CA THR A 206 -3.77 27.71 8.55
C THR A 206 -3.21 26.38 9.02
N ASN A 207 -2.34 25.78 8.23
CA ASN A 207 -1.58 24.61 8.61
C ASN A 207 -0.25 25.05 9.24
N VAL A 208 0.17 24.34 10.28
CA VAL A 208 1.46 24.55 10.94
C VAL A 208 2.19 23.21 10.95
N ALA A 209 3.35 23.15 10.30
CA ALA A 209 4.23 22.00 10.37
C ALA A 209 5.46 22.33 11.23
N LEU A 210 5.74 21.47 12.20
CA LEU A 210 6.94 21.53 13.03
C LEU A 210 7.94 20.49 12.55
N ILE A 211 9.16 20.90 12.23
CA ILE A 211 10.23 20.04 11.76
C ILE A 211 11.37 20.12 12.77
N ALA A 212 11.66 19.00 13.45
CA ALA A 212 12.85 18.88 14.30
C ALA A 212 14.12 18.92 13.43
N VAL A 213 15.10 19.72 13.83
CA VAL A 213 16.39 19.78 13.15
C VAL A 213 17.44 19.08 14.01
N ASN A 214 17.70 17.81 13.68
CA ASN A 214 18.66 16.99 14.41
C ASN A 214 20.10 17.35 14.03
N GLY A 215 20.98 17.50 15.04
CA GLY A 215 22.42 17.69 14.83
C GLY A 215 22.90 19.13 14.70
N ILE A 216 22.04 20.12 14.99
CA ILE A 216 22.46 21.52 15.16
C ILE A 216 22.69 21.79 16.64
N ASP A 217 23.88 22.29 16.98
CA ASP A 217 24.25 22.67 18.33
C ASP A 217 23.34 23.79 18.85
N ALA A 218 22.84 23.67 20.09
CA ALA A 218 21.98 24.68 20.73
C ALA A 218 22.66 26.05 20.84
N ALA A 219 23.99 26.10 20.73
CA ALA A 219 24.78 27.32 20.59
C ALA A 219 24.43 28.16 19.33
N ALA A 220 23.68 27.60 18.38
CA ALA A 220 23.17 28.35 17.22
C ALA A 220 22.12 29.42 17.58
N GLU A 221 21.52 29.37 18.78
CA GLU A 221 20.56 30.38 19.27
C GLU A 221 21.24 31.70 19.66
N ASN A 222 22.54 31.69 19.96
CA ASN A 222 23.30 32.89 20.34
C ASN A 222 23.68 33.72 19.10
N LEU A 223 22.74 34.54 18.63
CA LEU A 223 22.94 35.43 17.48
C LEU A 223 24.10 36.43 17.72
N GLU A 224 24.28 36.89 18.97
CA GLU A 224 25.32 37.85 19.35
C GLU A 224 26.73 37.26 19.23
N GLU A 225 26.90 36.00 19.60
CA GLU A 225 28.20 35.29 19.57
C GLU A 225 28.64 35.06 18.12
N LYS A 226 27.70 34.75 17.22
CA LYS A 226 27.94 34.63 15.77
C LYS A 226 28.17 35.95 15.04
N LEU A 227 27.60 37.06 15.51
CA LEU A 227 27.82 38.39 14.93
C LEU A 227 29.17 39.01 15.34
N SER A 228 29.81 38.45 16.37
CA SER A 228 31.11 38.90 16.90
C SER A 228 32.33 38.18 16.31
N MET A 229 32.12 37.15 15.48
CA MET A 229 33.13 36.54 14.61
C MET A 229 33.10 37.14 13.22
#